data_AF-C7Z6U0-F1
#
_entry.id   AF-C7Z6U0-F1
#
_cell.length_a   1.000
_cell.length_b   1.000
_cell.length_c   1.000
_cell.angle_alpha   90.00
_cell.angle_beta   90.00
_cell.angle_gamma   90.00
#
_symmetry.space_group_name_H-M   'P 1'
#
loop_
_entity.id
_entity.type
_entity.pdbx_description
1 polymer ?
#
loop_
_entity_poly.entity_id
_entity_poly.type
_entity_poly.pdbx_seq_one_letter_code
_entity_poly.pdbx_strand_id
1 'polypeptide(L)'
;MNNAELASLDASTYAGSQDDPPPPYHGGIASGSSTAVSSLAPSASRADTGSQMSSSQTLVSECVKTPYRPIPRMLKVSWQWNKWRIFFIGDEATPKMFAVSEYSGLSGRGPGAGPCLMIHNGATGKDPILAAAGDALRDPCDPPSNLESVVNVSAPPWMEDEAKVVTEIMYTGLAESEEVVHFRWEIETKRETVQGTSYLREEFEWRMVSADVITDPKYPHQFRLYRVGDSLPGQEGYLATASWKEAAWKTCRIEFEGGYENLGERWGTMVVMTALRIWQLGRTGQASLEYVADCFHFTKE
;
A
#
# COMPACT_ATOMS: atom_id res chain seq x y z
N MET A 1 42.47 -19.74 41.87
CA MET A 1 42.13 -20.97 42.62
C MET A 1 42.42 -20.71 44.09
N ASN A 2 41.37 -20.45 44.87
CA ASN A 2 41.35 -20.34 46.32
C ASN A 2 39.91 -20.63 46.78
N ASN A 3 39.79 -21.53 47.76
CA ASN A 3 38.74 -21.72 48.79
C ASN A 3 37.28 -21.91 48.33
N ALA A 4 36.66 -23.09 48.58
CA ALA A 4 36.02 -23.55 49.84
C ALA A 4 34.63 -22.88 50.00
N GLU A 5 33.54 -23.49 50.48
CA GLU A 5 33.23 -24.76 51.14
C GLU A 5 31.68 -24.86 51.23
N LEU A 6 31.14 -26.09 51.25
CA LEU A 6 29.96 -26.63 51.99
C LEU A 6 28.82 -25.67 52.45
N ALA A 7 27.52 -25.98 52.31
CA ALA A 7 26.74 -27.10 52.89
C ALA A 7 25.28 -27.06 52.32
N SER A 8 24.60 -28.16 51.92
CA SER A 8 23.85 -29.16 52.72
C SER A 8 22.69 -28.54 53.54
N LEU A 9 21.43 -29.00 53.63
CA LEU A 9 20.73 -30.27 53.38
C LEU A 9 19.20 -30.02 53.54
N ASP A 10 18.38 -30.85 52.88
CA ASP A 10 17.07 -31.42 53.28
C ASP A 10 15.89 -30.54 53.73
N ALA A 11 14.62 -30.95 53.72
CA ALA A 11 13.77 -31.95 53.04
C ALA A 11 12.42 -31.90 53.79
N SER A 12 11.33 -32.34 53.13
CA SER A 12 10.03 -32.76 53.71
C SER A 12 9.11 -31.67 54.29
N THR A 13 7.77 -31.71 54.26
CA THR A 13 6.67 -32.46 53.61
C THR A 13 5.40 -31.79 54.18
N TYR A 14 4.33 -31.55 53.41
CA TYR A 14 2.95 -31.57 53.93
C TYR A 14 1.92 -31.71 52.79
N ALA A 15 0.89 -32.50 53.05
CA ALA A 15 -0.15 -32.95 52.10
C ALA A 15 -1.56 -32.44 52.49
N GLY A 16 -2.44 -32.35 51.48
CA GLY A 16 -3.94 -32.28 51.55
C GLY A 16 -4.54 -30.89 51.79
N SER A 17 -5.69 -30.45 51.26
CA SER A 17 -6.77 -31.01 50.40
C SER A 17 -7.85 -29.90 50.18
N GLN A 18 -8.83 -30.16 49.28
CA GLN A 18 -10.16 -29.50 49.02
C GLN A 18 -10.30 -28.79 47.65
N ASP A 19 -11.06 -29.35 46.70
CA ASP A 19 -12.53 -29.24 46.46
C ASP A 19 -12.82 -27.94 45.66
N ASP A 20 -13.43 -27.85 44.47
CA ASP A 20 -14.55 -28.58 43.84
C ASP A 20 -14.56 -28.38 42.29
N PRO A 21 -15.28 -29.23 41.53
CA PRO A 21 -15.48 -29.13 40.07
C PRO A 21 -16.74 -28.32 39.67
N PRO A 22 -16.85 -27.79 38.43
CA PRO A 22 -18.11 -27.18 37.96
C PRO A 22 -19.02 -28.20 37.24
N PRO A 23 -20.34 -28.19 37.53
CA PRO A 23 -21.37 -28.67 36.58
C PRO A 23 -22.46 -27.60 36.35
N PRO A 24 -23.47 -27.81 35.47
CA PRO A 24 -23.46 -28.48 34.16
C PRO A 24 -24.23 -27.67 33.07
N TYR A 25 -24.13 -28.13 31.82
CA TYR A 25 -25.09 -27.81 30.74
C TYR A 25 -26.50 -28.31 31.09
N HIS A 26 -27.53 -27.49 30.83
CA HIS A 26 -28.92 -27.93 30.68
C HIS A 26 -29.49 -27.46 29.33
N GLY A 27 -30.08 -28.42 28.61
CA GLY A 27 -30.83 -28.24 27.38
C GLY A 27 -32.22 -27.61 27.61
N GLY A 28 -32.85 -27.25 26.49
CA GLY A 28 -34.06 -26.44 26.43
C GLY A 28 -35.36 -27.14 26.78
N ILE A 29 -36.47 -26.43 26.56
CA ILE A 29 -37.74 -26.88 25.97
C ILE A 29 -38.63 -25.64 25.71
N ALA A 30 -39.51 -25.83 24.75
CA ALA A 30 -40.28 -24.92 23.92
C ALA A 30 -41.49 -24.20 24.55
N SER A 31 -42.06 -23.35 23.67
CA SER A 31 -43.50 -23.09 23.43
C SER A 31 -44.05 -21.72 23.83
N GLY A 32 -44.61 -21.01 22.85
CA GLY A 32 -45.39 -19.80 23.05
C GLY A 32 -45.73 -19.08 21.74
N SER A 33 -46.63 -19.67 20.95
CA SER A 33 -47.28 -19.02 19.81
C SER A 33 -48.17 -17.85 20.27
N SER A 34 -48.09 -16.69 19.60
CA SER A 34 -49.25 -15.82 19.42
C SER A 34 -49.14 -15.00 18.13
N THR A 35 -50.14 -15.18 17.29
CA THR A 35 -50.47 -14.42 16.09
C THR A 35 -50.79 -12.96 16.37
N ALA A 36 -50.32 -12.07 15.50
CA ALA A 36 -51.04 -10.85 15.13
C ALA A 36 -50.73 -10.48 13.68
N VAL A 37 -51.78 -10.43 12.86
CA VAL A 37 -51.76 -10.06 11.44
C VAL A 37 -52.00 -8.56 11.35
N SER A 38 -51.17 -7.83 10.61
CA SER A 38 -51.65 -6.64 9.87
C SER A 38 -50.69 -6.23 8.75
N SER A 39 -51.29 -6.23 7.57
CA SER A 39 -50.87 -5.73 6.27
C SER A 39 -50.38 -4.28 6.28
N LEU A 40 -49.39 -3.95 5.42
CA LEU A 40 -49.44 -2.90 4.37
C LEU A 40 -48.07 -2.67 3.70
N ALA A 41 -48.05 -2.79 2.37
CA ALA A 41 -47.17 -2.19 1.34
C ALA A 41 -45.62 -2.35 1.36
N PRO A 42 -44.98 -2.62 0.19
CA PRO A 42 -43.52 -2.68 0.07
C PRO A 42 -42.95 -1.26 -0.12
N SER A 43 -42.35 -0.72 0.93
CA SER A 43 -41.55 0.50 0.84
C SER A 43 -40.11 0.10 0.51
N ALA A 44 -39.67 0.45 -0.69
CA ALA A 44 -38.28 0.35 -1.10
C ALA A 44 -37.39 1.18 -0.16
N SER A 45 -36.67 0.52 0.74
CA SER A 45 -35.49 1.09 1.39
C SER A 45 -34.26 0.44 0.78
N ARG A 46 -33.56 1.22 -0.03
CA ARG A 46 -32.17 1.00 -0.45
C ARG A 46 -31.40 0.43 0.73
N ALA A 47 -30.97 -0.82 0.60
CA ALA A 47 -29.97 -1.38 1.48
C ALA A 47 -28.68 -0.58 1.31
N ASP A 48 -28.15 -0.13 2.45
CA ASP A 48 -26.77 0.29 2.62
C ASP A 48 -25.85 -0.62 1.81
N THR A 49 -25.22 -0.06 0.77
CA THR A 49 -23.91 -0.53 0.31
C THR A 49 -22.91 -0.19 1.42
N GLY A 50 -22.92 -1.02 2.46
CA GLY A 50 -21.78 -1.12 3.36
C GLY A 50 -20.59 -1.51 2.51
N SER A 51 -19.62 -0.61 2.42
CA SER A 51 -18.30 -0.92 1.89
C SER A 51 -17.74 -2.07 2.71
N GLN A 52 -17.79 -3.26 2.14
CA GLN A 52 -17.12 -4.43 2.66
C GLN A 52 -15.62 -4.10 2.57
N MET A 53 -15.04 -3.64 3.69
CA MET A 53 -13.61 -3.40 3.76
C MET A 53 -12.92 -4.71 3.43
N SER A 54 -12.28 -4.75 2.25
CA SER A 54 -11.28 -5.75 1.90
C SER A 54 -10.36 -5.91 3.10
N SER A 55 -10.16 -7.16 3.57
CA SER A 55 -9.24 -7.44 4.67
C SER A 55 -7.84 -7.05 4.20
N SER A 56 -7.43 -5.81 4.49
CA SER A 56 -6.24 -5.23 3.89
C SER A 56 -5.01 -5.97 4.42
N GLN A 57 -4.41 -6.78 3.56
CA GLN A 57 -3.23 -7.55 3.90
C GLN A 57 -2.07 -6.59 4.15
N THR A 58 -1.57 -6.57 5.39
CA THR A 58 -0.31 -5.91 5.71
C THR A 58 0.85 -6.77 5.20
N LEU A 59 1.65 -6.23 4.29
CA LEU A 59 2.85 -6.86 3.74
C LEU A 59 3.98 -6.87 4.78
N VAL A 60 4.16 -5.78 5.52
CA VAL A 60 5.30 -5.60 6.43
C VAL A 60 4.84 -5.15 7.82
N SER A 61 5.48 -5.63 8.87
CA SER A 61 5.07 -5.30 10.25
C SER A 61 5.46 -3.89 10.71
N GLU A 62 6.39 -3.23 10.01
CA GLU A 62 6.92 -1.92 10.39
C GLU A 62 7.43 -1.16 9.17
N CYS A 63 7.15 0.15 9.13
CA CYS A 63 7.74 1.11 8.20
C CYS A 63 8.30 2.29 8.99
N VAL A 64 9.53 2.69 8.69
CA VAL A 64 10.16 3.84 9.35
C VAL A 64 9.55 5.15 8.88
N LYS A 65 9.34 6.09 9.81
CA LYS A 65 8.66 7.37 9.57
C LYS A 65 9.46 8.33 8.68
N THR A 66 10.79 8.33 8.82
CA THR A 66 11.68 9.32 8.18
C THR A 66 12.77 8.65 7.37
N PRO A 67 12.92 9.03 6.08
CA PRO A 67 14.06 8.64 5.27
C PRO A 67 15.40 9.08 5.89
N TYR A 68 16.44 8.25 5.79
CA TYR A 68 17.81 8.64 6.20
C TYR A 68 18.33 9.84 5.40
N ARG A 69 17.77 10.07 4.22
CA ARG A 69 18.09 11.17 3.32
C ARG A 69 16.80 11.66 2.66
N PRO A 70 16.64 12.97 2.44
CA PRO A 70 15.52 13.50 1.70
C PRO A 70 15.38 12.83 0.34
N ILE A 71 14.14 12.55 -0.06
CA ILE A 71 13.84 12.04 -1.40
C ILE A 71 14.24 13.13 -2.41
N PRO A 72 15.17 12.86 -3.35
CA PRO A 72 15.61 13.85 -4.31
C PRO A 72 14.51 14.12 -5.34
N ARG A 73 14.60 15.28 -6.00
CA ARG A 73 13.67 15.67 -7.06
C ARG A 73 13.57 14.64 -8.19
N MET A 74 14.64 13.93 -8.50
CA MET A 74 14.67 12.92 -9.55
C MET A 74 15.29 11.63 -9.04
N LEU A 75 14.57 10.53 -9.22
CA LEU A 75 15.01 9.17 -8.93
C LEU A 75 15.06 8.35 -10.22
N LYS A 76 16.08 7.51 -10.34
CA LYS A 76 16.25 6.54 -11.42
C LYS A 76 16.54 5.18 -10.84
N VAL A 77 15.95 4.15 -11.44
CA VAL A 77 16.30 2.76 -11.15
C VAL A 77 17.70 2.45 -11.70
N SER A 78 18.54 1.86 -10.86
CA SER A 78 19.84 1.30 -11.22
C SER A 78 19.89 -0.20 -10.86
N TRP A 79 20.29 -1.02 -11.83
CA TRP A 79 20.35 -2.48 -11.67
C TRP A 79 21.78 -2.97 -11.47
N GLN A 80 21.95 -3.96 -10.60
CA GLN A 80 23.18 -4.74 -10.51
C GLN A 80 22.92 -6.19 -10.87
N TRP A 81 23.65 -6.69 -11.88
CA TRP A 81 23.45 -8.02 -12.46
C TRP A 81 23.66 -9.18 -11.47
N ASN A 82 24.38 -8.95 -10.38
CA ASN A 82 24.84 -10.00 -9.46
C ASN A 82 23.88 -10.31 -8.29
N LYS A 83 22.73 -9.63 -8.17
CA LYS A 83 21.69 -9.94 -7.16
C LYS A 83 20.31 -9.93 -7.82
N TRP A 84 19.77 -11.13 -8.05
CA TRP A 84 18.59 -11.38 -8.89
C TRP A 84 17.24 -10.83 -8.37
N ARG A 85 17.23 -10.09 -7.26
CA ARG A 85 15.99 -9.64 -6.58
C ARG A 85 16.10 -8.27 -5.90
N ILE A 86 17.23 -7.58 -6.05
CA ILE A 86 17.42 -6.24 -5.47
C ILE A 86 17.94 -5.32 -6.56
N PHE A 87 17.23 -4.24 -6.80
CA PHE A 87 17.71 -3.10 -7.57
C PHE A 87 17.82 -1.89 -6.65
N PHE A 88 18.31 -0.76 -7.16
CA PHE A 88 18.43 0.46 -6.38
C PHE A 88 17.69 1.59 -7.06
N ILE A 89 17.25 2.56 -6.27
CA ILE A 89 16.79 3.85 -6.74
C ILE A 89 17.66 4.95 -6.13
N GLY A 90 17.91 6.00 -6.89
CA GLY A 90 18.71 7.13 -6.45
C GLY A 90 18.79 8.21 -7.51
N ASP A 91 19.49 9.30 -7.19
CA ASP A 91 19.77 10.38 -8.14
C ASP A 91 21.07 10.11 -8.91
N GLU A 92 21.49 11.10 -9.71
CA GLU A 92 22.71 10.97 -10.52
C GLU A 92 23.99 10.92 -9.67
N ALA A 93 24.03 11.63 -8.54
CA ALA A 93 25.18 11.66 -7.65
C ALA A 93 25.28 10.39 -6.78
N THR A 94 24.13 9.84 -6.37
CA THR A 94 23.99 8.70 -5.47
C THR A 94 23.00 7.68 -6.07
N PRO A 95 23.39 6.94 -7.12
CA PRO A 95 22.49 6.02 -7.83
C PRO A 95 22.02 4.82 -7.00
N LYS A 96 22.62 4.62 -5.82
CA LYS A 96 22.27 3.58 -4.85
C LYS A 96 21.87 4.21 -3.51
N MET A 97 20.81 5.00 -3.53
CA MET A 97 20.31 5.68 -2.33
C MET A 97 19.44 4.75 -1.49
N PHE A 98 18.49 4.08 -2.15
CA PHE A 98 17.57 3.14 -1.53
C PHE A 98 17.64 1.81 -2.29
N ALA A 99 17.81 0.71 -1.56
CA ALA A 99 17.64 -0.63 -2.10
C ALA A 99 16.15 -0.93 -2.25
N VAL A 100 15.77 -1.62 -3.31
CA VAL A 100 14.42 -2.10 -3.55
C VAL A 100 14.45 -3.60 -3.70
N SER A 101 13.82 -4.32 -2.78
CA SER A 101 13.64 -5.77 -2.87
C SER A 101 12.39 -6.07 -3.68
N GLU A 102 12.53 -6.96 -4.65
CA GLU A 102 11.45 -7.40 -5.52
C GLU A 102 11.17 -8.89 -5.34
N TYR A 103 9.88 -9.21 -5.18
CA TYR A 103 9.37 -10.56 -5.07
C TYR A 103 8.33 -10.80 -6.16
N SER A 104 8.43 -11.95 -6.82
CA SER A 104 7.54 -12.32 -7.93
C SER A 104 6.30 -13.10 -7.50
N GLY A 105 6.13 -13.41 -6.21
CA GLY A 105 5.08 -14.32 -5.70
C GLY A 105 5.32 -15.81 -6.00
N LEU A 106 5.93 -16.15 -7.14
CA LEU A 106 6.10 -17.53 -7.65
C LEU A 106 6.85 -18.48 -6.71
N SER A 107 7.74 -17.96 -5.88
CA SER A 107 8.59 -18.81 -5.01
C SER A 107 8.01 -19.01 -3.60
N GLY A 108 6.82 -18.45 -3.31
CA GLY A 108 6.27 -18.40 -1.93
C GLY A 108 7.17 -17.64 -0.94
N ARG A 109 8.20 -16.94 -1.45
CA ARG A 109 9.11 -16.11 -0.69
C ARG A 109 8.72 -14.65 -0.91
N GLY A 110 8.61 -13.90 0.18
CA GLY A 110 8.25 -12.49 0.17
C GLY A 110 7.10 -12.22 1.15
N PRO A 111 6.85 -10.95 1.47
CA PRO A 111 5.66 -10.58 2.21
C PRO A 111 4.41 -10.76 1.33
N GLY A 112 3.47 -11.58 1.82
CA GLY A 112 2.25 -11.91 1.10
C GLY A 112 2.38 -13.04 0.06
N ALA A 113 1.27 -13.34 -0.61
CA ALA A 113 1.18 -14.46 -1.56
C ALA A 113 1.51 -14.06 -3.02
N GLY A 114 1.57 -12.76 -3.32
CA GLY A 114 1.70 -12.22 -4.68
C GLY A 114 3.00 -11.44 -4.95
N PRO A 115 3.15 -10.87 -6.16
CA PRO A 115 4.22 -9.94 -6.48
C PRO A 115 4.21 -8.71 -5.57
N CYS A 116 5.38 -8.33 -5.07
CA CYS A 116 5.52 -7.16 -4.22
C CYS A 116 6.90 -6.50 -4.34
N LEU A 117 6.95 -5.23 -3.94
CA LEU A 117 8.16 -4.41 -3.85
C LEU A 117 8.31 -3.89 -2.41
N MET A 118 9.56 -3.74 -1.97
CA MET A 118 9.89 -3.13 -0.68
C MET A 118 11.03 -2.13 -0.86
N ILE A 119 10.82 -0.88 -0.49
CA ILE A 119 11.86 0.15 -0.45
C ILE A 119 12.50 0.13 0.92
N HIS A 120 13.82 0.00 0.96
CA HIS A 120 14.63 0.06 2.18
C HIS A 120 15.15 1.48 2.40
N ASN A 121 15.31 1.89 3.65
CA ASN A 121 15.76 3.23 4.05
C ASN A 121 17.25 3.50 3.77
N GLY A 122 17.92 2.61 3.05
CA GLY A 122 19.33 2.75 2.71
C GLY A 122 19.72 1.83 1.55
N ALA A 123 21.02 1.81 1.26
CA ALA A 123 21.57 1.12 0.09
C ALA A 123 21.66 -0.40 0.25
N THR A 124 21.05 -1.00 1.28
CA THR A 124 21.09 -2.44 1.52
C THR A 124 19.69 -2.97 1.84
N GLY A 125 19.43 -4.23 1.45
CA GLY A 125 18.19 -4.92 1.84
C GLY A 125 18.09 -5.27 3.33
N LYS A 126 19.08 -4.83 4.15
CA LYS A 126 19.06 -4.95 5.61
C LYS A 126 18.65 -3.66 6.30
N ASP A 127 18.64 -2.54 5.58
CA ASP A 127 18.17 -1.28 6.11
C ASP A 127 16.65 -1.37 6.39
N PRO A 128 16.14 -0.65 7.41
CA PRO A 128 14.72 -0.66 7.76
C PRO A 128 13.83 -0.33 6.57
N ILE A 129 12.60 -0.85 6.55
CA ILE A 129 11.68 -0.67 5.43
C ILE A 129 11.07 0.73 5.49
N LEU A 130 11.09 1.47 4.37
CA LEU A 130 10.37 2.74 4.22
C LEU A 130 8.92 2.52 3.79
N ALA A 131 8.74 1.64 2.80
CA ALA A 131 7.44 1.31 2.26
C ALA A 131 7.46 -0.05 1.55
N ALA A 132 6.29 -0.63 1.39
CA ALA A 132 6.08 -1.81 0.57
C ALA A 132 4.80 -1.66 -0.26
N ALA A 133 4.74 -2.30 -1.42
CA ALA A 133 3.50 -2.40 -2.19
C ALA A 133 3.37 -3.76 -2.88
N GLY A 134 2.15 -4.21 -3.09
CA GLY A 134 1.85 -5.51 -3.68
C GLY A 134 0.38 -5.64 -4.03
N ASP A 135 -0.02 -6.83 -4.45
CA ASP A 135 -1.42 -7.13 -4.74
C ASP A 135 -2.25 -7.07 -3.46
N ALA A 136 -3.45 -6.48 -3.55
CA ALA A 136 -4.45 -6.70 -2.51
C ALA A 136 -4.85 -8.18 -2.49
N LEU A 137 -5.08 -8.74 -1.31
CA LEU A 137 -5.61 -10.10 -1.18
C LEU A 137 -7.02 -10.10 -1.79
N ARG A 138 -7.26 -11.00 -2.73
CA ARG A 138 -8.56 -11.21 -3.35
C ARG A 138 -9.06 -12.60 -3.03
N ASP A 139 -10.36 -12.73 -2.81
CA ASP A 139 -10.96 -14.06 -2.82
C ASP A 139 -10.89 -14.57 -4.26
N PRO A 140 -10.39 -15.79 -4.51
CA PRO A 140 -10.44 -16.39 -5.85
C PRO A 140 -11.85 -16.48 -6.44
N CYS A 141 -12.90 -16.38 -5.60
CA CYS A 141 -14.30 -16.36 -6.01
C CYS A 141 -14.81 -14.96 -6.38
N ASP A 142 -14.05 -13.89 -6.08
CA ASP A 142 -14.43 -12.54 -6.46
C ASP A 142 -14.38 -12.43 -8.00
N PRO A 143 -15.36 -11.76 -8.64
CA PRO A 143 -15.26 -11.44 -10.06
C PRO A 143 -13.96 -10.66 -10.31
N PRO A 144 -13.44 -10.62 -11.55
CA PRO A 144 -12.32 -9.75 -11.92
C PRO A 144 -12.71 -8.28 -11.75
N SER A 145 -12.72 -7.79 -10.52
CA SER A 145 -12.83 -6.40 -10.11
C SER A 145 -11.54 -5.63 -10.39
N ASN A 146 -11.64 -4.31 -10.25
CA ASN A 146 -10.56 -3.34 -10.38
C ASN A 146 -9.25 -3.85 -9.77
N LEU A 147 -8.15 -3.63 -10.49
CA LEU A 147 -6.83 -3.95 -9.98
C LEU A 147 -6.52 -3.08 -8.76
N GLU A 148 -6.49 -3.69 -7.59
CA GLU A 148 -6.14 -3.05 -6.32
C GLU A 148 -4.71 -3.41 -5.91
N SER A 149 -3.96 -2.41 -5.45
CA SER A 149 -2.67 -2.61 -4.82
C SER A 149 -2.69 -2.11 -3.39
N VAL A 150 -2.19 -2.92 -2.45
CA VAL A 150 -1.91 -2.47 -1.09
C VAL A 150 -0.59 -1.74 -1.07
N VAL A 151 -0.50 -0.67 -0.27
CA VAL A 151 0.71 0.11 -0.05
C VAL A 151 0.90 0.31 1.45
N ASN A 152 1.94 -0.28 2.00
CA ASN A 152 2.34 -0.06 3.39
C ASN A 152 3.32 1.08 3.51
N VAL A 153 2.99 2.02 4.39
CA VAL A 153 3.82 3.17 4.77
C VAL A 153 3.75 3.36 6.28
N SER A 154 4.64 4.18 6.84
CA SER A 154 4.61 4.48 8.28
C SER A 154 3.26 5.07 8.68
N ALA A 155 2.83 4.85 9.92
CA ALA A 155 1.63 5.50 10.45
C ALA A 155 1.78 7.03 10.44
N PRO A 156 0.67 7.77 10.29
CA PRO A 156 0.69 9.22 10.34
C PRO A 156 1.15 9.75 11.71
N PRO A 157 1.72 10.95 11.80
CA PRO A 157 2.36 11.46 13.02
C PRO A 157 1.49 11.59 14.28
N TRP A 158 0.15 11.67 14.15
CA TRP A 158 -0.78 11.76 15.28
C TRP A 158 -1.36 10.41 15.71
N MET A 159 -1.11 9.34 14.94
CA MET A 159 -1.52 8.00 15.35
C MET A 159 -0.56 7.52 16.45
N GLU A 160 -1.12 7.05 17.56
CA GLU A 160 -0.34 6.57 18.71
C GLU A 160 0.64 5.45 18.30
N ASP A 161 1.76 5.34 19.01
CA ASP A 161 2.92 4.48 18.67
C ASP A 161 2.64 2.97 18.59
N GLU A 162 1.40 2.51 18.84
CA GLU A 162 1.00 1.12 18.68
C GLU A 162 0.98 0.68 17.21
N ALA A 163 0.55 1.55 16.29
CA ALA A 163 0.53 1.26 14.86
C ALA A 163 1.84 1.73 14.20
N LYS A 164 2.74 0.79 13.90
CA LYS A 164 4.01 1.09 13.21
C LYS A 164 3.89 1.18 11.68
N VAL A 165 2.75 0.80 11.13
CA VAL A 165 2.48 0.71 9.69
C VAL A 165 1.00 0.91 9.44
N VAL A 166 0.66 1.58 8.34
CA VAL A 166 -0.70 1.71 7.83
C VAL A 166 -0.76 1.11 6.42
N THR A 167 -1.87 0.49 6.08
CA THR A 167 -2.13 -0.03 4.73
C THR A 167 -3.05 0.93 4.00
N GLU A 168 -2.52 1.57 2.97
CA GLU A 168 -3.27 2.37 2.01
C GLU A 168 -3.61 1.51 0.78
N ILE A 169 -4.70 1.82 0.09
CA ILE A 169 -5.10 1.13 -1.14
C ILE A 169 -4.95 2.07 -2.33
N MET A 170 -4.30 1.57 -3.38
CA MET A 170 -4.24 2.21 -4.68
C MET A 170 -5.18 1.49 -5.65
N TYR A 171 -6.21 2.18 -6.10
CA TYR A 171 -7.25 1.66 -6.98
C TYR A 171 -6.96 2.02 -8.43
N THR A 172 -7.12 1.06 -9.32
CA THR A 172 -7.04 1.30 -10.76
C THR A 172 -8.44 1.61 -11.32
N GLY A 173 -8.52 2.54 -12.26
CA GLY A 173 -9.77 2.86 -12.95
C GLY A 173 -9.56 3.43 -14.35
N LEU A 174 -10.68 3.66 -15.04
CA LEU A 174 -10.73 4.35 -16.32
C LEU A 174 -11.41 5.70 -16.15
N ALA A 175 -10.80 6.75 -16.68
CA ALA A 175 -11.48 8.04 -16.80
C ALA A 175 -12.57 7.96 -17.89
N GLU A 176 -13.82 8.27 -17.54
CA GLU A 176 -15.00 8.13 -18.41
C GLU A 176 -14.90 8.90 -19.74
N SER A 177 -14.17 10.02 -19.76
CA SER A 177 -14.14 10.93 -20.91
C SER A 177 -12.99 10.68 -21.89
N GLU A 178 -11.92 10.01 -21.46
CA GLU A 178 -10.66 9.96 -22.22
C GLU A 178 -10.09 8.55 -22.39
N GLU A 179 -10.76 7.51 -21.86
CA GLU A 179 -10.22 6.13 -21.83
C GLU A 179 -8.79 6.08 -21.25
N VAL A 180 -8.50 6.96 -20.30
CA VAL A 180 -7.18 7.05 -19.66
C VAL A 180 -7.19 6.18 -18.42
N VAL A 181 -6.21 5.27 -18.32
CA VAL A 181 -5.96 4.51 -17.10
C VAL A 181 -5.49 5.47 -16.01
N HIS A 182 -6.13 5.39 -14.85
CA HIS A 182 -5.69 6.11 -13.67
C HIS A 182 -5.47 5.18 -12.48
N PHE A 183 -4.59 5.61 -11.57
CA PHE A 183 -4.37 4.98 -10.28
C PHE A 183 -4.59 6.01 -9.17
N ARG A 184 -5.61 5.80 -8.35
CA ARG A 184 -6.03 6.70 -7.28
C ARG A 184 -5.65 6.18 -5.92
N TRP A 185 -5.22 7.07 -5.04
CA TRP A 185 -4.89 6.76 -3.66
C TRP A 185 -5.02 8.03 -2.81
N GLU A 186 -5.12 7.83 -1.50
CA GLU A 186 -5.21 8.92 -0.55
C GLU A 186 -4.07 8.83 0.47
N ILE A 187 -3.63 9.97 0.96
CA ILE A 187 -2.65 10.06 2.02
C ILE A 187 -2.86 11.36 2.77
N GLU A 188 -2.43 11.39 4.03
CA GLU A 188 -2.36 12.65 4.73
C GLU A 188 -1.10 13.43 4.38
N THR A 189 -1.30 14.71 4.07
CA THR A 189 -0.24 15.65 3.74
C THR A 189 -0.04 16.67 4.84
N LYS A 190 1.21 17.12 4.99
CA LYS A 190 1.55 18.17 5.93
C LYS A 190 0.99 19.51 5.45
N ARG A 191 0.47 20.33 6.36
CA ARG A 191 0.05 21.70 6.12
C ARG A 191 0.58 22.60 7.24
N GLU A 192 1.40 23.57 6.89
CA GLU A 192 1.85 24.59 7.83
C GLU A 192 0.76 25.64 8.01
N THR A 193 0.36 25.86 9.26
CA THR A 193 -0.64 26.85 9.65
C THR A 193 -0.05 27.80 10.67
N VAL A 194 -0.74 28.92 10.92
CA VAL A 194 -0.36 29.89 11.96
C VAL A 194 -0.31 29.25 13.36
N GLN A 195 -1.08 28.17 13.59
CA GLN A 195 -1.18 27.47 14.86
C GLN A 195 -0.24 26.25 14.97
N GLY A 196 0.59 26.00 13.94
CA GLY A 196 1.52 24.87 13.89
C GLY A 196 1.33 23.97 12.67
N THR A 197 1.79 22.74 12.77
CA THR A 197 1.62 21.74 11.70
C THR A 197 0.28 21.03 11.86
N SER A 198 -0.52 21.06 10.80
CA SER A 198 -1.74 20.25 10.67
C SER A 198 -1.56 19.23 9.55
N TYR A 199 -2.45 18.26 9.48
CA TYR A 199 -2.47 17.26 8.41
C TYR A 199 -3.85 17.14 7.82
N LEU A 200 -3.92 16.96 6.51
CA LEU A 200 -5.17 16.80 5.77
C LEU A 200 -5.08 15.54 4.90
N ARG A 201 -6.09 14.69 4.98
CA ARG A 201 -6.27 13.56 4.06
C ARG A 201 -6.62 14.13 2.68
N GLU A 202 -5.77 13.85 1.69
CA GLU A 202 -5.94 14.33 0.33
C GLU A 202 -5.83 13.17 -0.66
N GLU A 203 -6.54 13.29 -1.77
CA GLU A 203 -6.59 12.30 -2.83
C GLU A 203 -5.65 12.71 -3.99
N PHE A 204 -4.96 11.72 -4.53
CA PHE A 204 -4.02 11.87 -5.63
C PHE A 204 -4.28 10.82 -6.70
N GLU A 205 -3.98 11.19 -7.94
CA GLU A 205 -4.27 10.37 -9.11
C GLU A 205 -3.09 10.38 -10.08
N TRP A 206 -2.51 9.20 -10.32
CA TRP A 206 -1.64 8.99 -11.47
C TRP A 206 -2.52 8.79 -12.70
N ARG A 207 -2.35 9.62 -13.73
CA ARG A 207 -3.02 9.44 -15.03
C ARG A 207 -2.01 9.02 -16.08
N MET A 208 -2.35 8.01 -16.87
CA MET A 208 -1.57 7.66 -18.06
C MET A 208 -1.54 8.86 -19.02
N VAL A 209 -0.37 9.18 -19.54
CA VAL A 209 -0.21 10.23 -20.54
C VAL A 209 -0.49 9.63 -21.92
N SER A 210 -1.37 10.28 -22.68
CA SER A 210 -1.68 9.85 -24.05
C SER A 210 -0.44 9.93 -24.96
N ALA A 211 -0.34 8.99 -25.90
CA ALA A 211 0.83 8.82 -26.76
C ALA A 211 1.14 10.06 -27.62
N ASP A 212 0.14 10.85 -27.99
CA ASP A 212 0.29 12.11 -28.74
C ASP A 212 0.89 13.25 -27.90
N VAL A 213 0.80 13.17 -26.57
CA VAL A 213 1.35 14.17 -25.63
C VAL A 213 2.78 13.83 -25.21
N ILE A 214 3.23 12.58 -25.40
CA ILE A 214 4.57 12.14 -25.00
C ILE A 214 5.62 12.77 -25.91
N THR A 215 6.51 13.57 -25.29
CA THR A 215 7.56 14.31 -26.00
C THR A 215 8.90 13.59 -26.07
N ASP A 216 9.20 12.69 -25.13
CA ASP A 216 10.41 11.86 -25.16
C ASP A 216 10.07 10.42 -25.62
N PRO A 217 10.30 10.08 -26.90
CA PRO A 217 9.96 8.76 -27.42
C PRO A 217 10.80 7.65 -26.79
N LYS A 218 11.86 7.96 -26.03
CA LYS A 218 12.62 6.96 -25.29
C LYS A 218 11.81 6.41 -24.12
N TYR A 219 10.87 7.18 -23.57
CA TYR A 219 10.05 6.81 -22.42
C TYR A 219 8.55 6.83 -22.80
N PRO A 220 8.10 5.88 -23.64
CA PRO A 220 6.74 5.86 -24.18
C PRO A 220 5.67 5.49 -23.14
N HIS A 221 6.06 5.00 -21.96
CA HIS A 221 5.13 4.80 -20.86
C HIS A 221 5.35 5.92 -19.85
N GLN A 222 4.35 6.78 -19.69
CA GLN A 222 4.41 7.91 -18.79
C GLN A 222 3.10 8.05 -18.02
N PHE A 223 3.21 8.31 -16.73
CA PHE A 223 2.11 8.69 -15.86
C PHE A 223 2.44 10.03 -15.19
N ARG A 224 1.43 10.90 -15.06
CA ARG A 224 1.54 12.17 -14.33
C ARG A 224 0.66 12.12 -13.08
N LEU A 225 1.20 12.59 -11.96
CA LEU A 225 0.51 12.63 -10.68
C LEU A 225 -0.21 13.98 -10.52
N TYR A 226 -1.50 13.93 -10.24
CA TYR A 226 -2.32 15.11 -9.96
C TYR A 226 -2.85 15.02 -8.53
N ARG A 227 -3.05 16.17 -7.89
CA ARG A 227 -3.94 16.25 -6.72
C ARG A 227 -5.37 16.33 -7.22
N VAL A 228 -6.25 15.47 -6.70
CA VAL A 228 -7.67 15.48 -7.07
C VAL A 228 -8.34 16.70 -6.43
N GLY A 229 -9.17 17.41 -7.19
CA GLY A 229 -9.87 18.62 -6.74
C GLY A 229 -9.17 19.95 -7.04
N ASP A 230 -7.88 19.95 -7.40
CA ASP A 230 -7.13 21.17 -7.80
C ASP A 230 -7.43 21.62 -9.25
N SER A 231 -8.46 21.06 -9.88
CA SER A 231 -8.85 21.32 -11.28
C SER A 231 -9.51 22.69 -11.46
N LEU A 232 -8.75 23.77 -11.29
CA LEU A 232 -9.10 25.05 -11.92
C LEU A 232 -8.70 24.97 -13.41
N PRO A 233 -9.62 25.32 -14.34
CA PRO A 233 -9.30 25.29 -15.77
C PRO A 233 -8.12 26.21 -16.06
N GLY A 234 -7.02 25.65 -16.59
CA GLY A 234 -5.79 26.36 -16.96
C GLY A 234 -4.62 26.22 -15.97
N GLN A 235 -4.78 25.54 -14.84
CA GLN A 235 -3.68 25.14 -13.95
C GLN A 235 -3.46 23.62 -14.03
N GLU A 236 -2.91 23.16 -15.15
CA GLU A 236 -2.48 21.76 -15.33
C GLU A 236 -1.12 21.51 -14.65
N GLY A 237 -1.04 21.80 -13.35
CA GLY A 237 0.12 21.44 -12.55
C GLY A 237 0.04 19.98 -12.12
N TYR A 238 0.84 19.10 -12.71
CA TYR A 238 1.12 17.79 -12.12
C TYR A 238 2.26 17.91 -11.10
N LEU A 239 2.26 17.05 -10.08
CA LEU A 239 3.21 17.06 -8.95
C LEU A 239 4.38 16.10 -9.17
N ALA A 240 4.21 15.10 -10.02
CA ALA A 240 5.25 14.15 -10.35
C ALA A 240 5.00 13.47 -11.69
N THR A 241 6.06 12.91 -12.26
CA THR A 241 6.02 12.06 -13.45
C THR A 241 6.73 10.74 -13.16
N ALA A 242 6.11 9.64 -13.53
CA ALA A 242 6.72 8.32 -13.58
C ALA A 242 6.85 7.88 -15.03
N SER A 243 8.02 7.44 -15.48
CA SER A 243 8.21 6.98 -16.85
C SER A 243 9.25 5.88 -17.04
N TRP A 244 9.06 5.04 -18.06
CA TRP A 244 9.98 3.94 -18.39
C TRP A 244 10.01 3.65 -19.88
N LYS A 245 11.06 2.93 -20.31
CA LYS A 245 11.24 2.52 -21.70
C LYS A 245 10.54 1.19 -21.98
N GLU A 246 9.91 1.07 -23.15
CA GLU A 246 9.25 -0.15 -23.65
C GLU A 246 10.14 -1.40 -23.56
N ALA A 247 11.30 -1.36 -24.23
CA ALA A 247 12.20 -2.51 -24.33
C ALA A 247 13.18 -2.64 -23.15
N ALA A 248 13.14 -1.74 -22.17
CA ALA A 248 14.04 -1.75 -21.03
C ALA A 248 13.25 -1.72 -19.71
N TRP A 249 12.67 -2.88 -19.38
CA TRP A 249 12.04 -3.20 -18.10
C TRP A 249 12.93 -2.93 -16.86
N LYS A 250 14.19 -2.56 -17.06
CA LYS A 250 15.17 -2.14 -16.05
C LYS A 250 15.25 -0.61 -15.85
N THR A 251 14.40 0.15 -16.51
CA THR A 251 14.37 1.61 -16.44
C THR A 251 13.08 2.06 -15.78
N CYS A 252 13.20 2.98 -14.84
CA CYS A 252 12.09 3.75 -14.30
C CYS A 252 12.70 5.08 -13.84
N ARG A 253 12.06 6.19 -14.21
CA ARG A 253 12.36 7.53 -13.76
C ARG A 253 11.15 8.05 -13.00
N ILE A 254 11.40 8.62 -11.84
CA ILE A 254 10.40 9.33 -11.03
C ILE A 254 10.93 10.74 -10.86
N GLU A 255 10.15 11.74 -11.24
CA GLU A 255 10.53 13.14 -11.19
C GLU A 255 9.43 13.95 -10.53
N PHE A 256 9.78 14.64 -9.45
CA PHE A 256 8.88 15.55 -8.76
C PHE A 256 8.91 16.92 -9.46
N GLU A 257 7.71 17.45 -9.70
CA GLU A 257 7.49 18.82 -10.14
C GLU A 257 7.17 19.70 -8.94
N GLY A 258 7.58 20.96 -8.96
CA GLY A 258 7.49 21.88 -7.81
C GLY A 258 6.08 21.98 -7.20
N GLY A 259 6.00 22.44 -5.95
CA GLY A 259 4.74 22.56 -5.20
C GLY A 259 4.45 21.39 -4.25
N TYR A 260 5.41 20.47 -4.08
CA TYR A 260 5.33 19.32 -3.19
C TYR A 260 6.09 19.50 -1.87
N GLU A 261 6.86 20.58 -1.72
CA GLU A 261 7.80 20.79 -0.62
C GLU A 261 7.10 20.77 0.75
N ASN A 262 5.81 21.12 0.77
CA ASN A 262 5.01 21.17 1.98
C ASN A 262 4.18 19.91 2.24
N LEU A 263 4.17 18.91 1.34
CA LEU A 263 3.28 17.74 1.48
C LEU A 263 3.80 16.69 2.47
N GLY A 264 5.09 16.77 2.83
CA GLY A 264 5.72 15.94 3.85
C GLY A 264 6.35 14.63 3.32
N GLU A 265 7.22 14.03 4.14
CA GLU A 265 8.03 12.86 3.75
C GLU A 265 7.18 11.60 3.50
N ARG A 266 6.09 11.43 4.27
CA ARG A 266 5.15 10.31 4.10
C ARG A 266 4.48 10.35 2.73
N TRP A 267 4.06 11.54 2.28
CA TRP A 267 3.54 11.74 0.93
C TRP A 267 4.61 11.42 -0.11
N GLY A 268 5.83 11.94 0.03
CA GLY A 268 6.92 11.68 -0.92
C GLY A 268 7.23 10.17 -1.04
N THR A 269 7.23 9.46 0.08
CA THR A 269 7.39 7.99 0.12
C THR A 269 6.26 7.28 -0.61
N MET A 270 5.02 7.73 -0.41
CA MET A 270 3.84 7.20 -1.10
C MET A 270 3.92 7.40 -2.62
N VAL A 271 4.37 8.56 -3.08
CA VAL A 271 4.60 8.85 -4.51
C VAL A 271 5.63 7.90 -5.11
N VAL A 272 6.78 7.72 -4.46
CA VAL A 272 7.82 6.81 -4.96
C VAL A 272 7.31 5.37 -5.00
N MET A 273 6.63 4.92 -3.94
CA MET A 273 6.17 3.55 -3.84
C MET A 273 5.07 3.23 -4.87
N THR A 274 4.09 4.13 -5.06
CA THR A 274 3.03 3.96 -6.06
C THR A 274 3.57 4.02 -7.48
N ALA A 275 4.51 4.92 -7.79
CA ALA A 275 5.16 4.97 -9.09
C ALA A 275 5.93 3.67 -9.42
N LEU A 276 6.67 3.13 -8.46
CA LEU A 276 7.36 1.84 -8.63
C LEU A 276 6.37 0.68 -8.77
N ARG A 277 5.24 0.71 -8.06
CA ARG A 277 4.20 -0.29 -8.20
C ARG A 277 3.56 -0.25 -9.60
N ILE A 278 3.22 0.94 -10.09
CA ILE A 278 2.70 1.12 -11.46
C ILE A 278 3.74 0.64 -12.49
N TRP A 279 5.02 0.95 -12.30
CA TRP A 279 6.08 0.42 -13.15
C TRP A 279 6.14 -1.12 -13.13
N GLN A 280 6.02 -1.75 -11.96
CA GLN A 280 5.98 -3.21 -11.84
C GLN A 280 4.80 -3.81 -12.61
N LEU A 281 3.61 -3.22 -12.49
CA LEU A 281 2.39 -3.59 -13.22
C LEU A 281 2.52 -3.33 -14.74
N GLY A 282 3.20 -2.27 -15.13
CA GLY A 282 3.49 -1.96 -16.54
C GLY A 282 4.30 -3.05 -17.22
N ARG A 283 5.27 -3.67 -16.53
CA ARG A 283 6.08 -4.78 -17.08
C ARG A 283 5.27 -6.04 -17.35
N THR A 284 4.13 -6.22 -16.69
CA THR A 284 3.21 -7.36 -16.88
C THR A 284 2.00 -6.98 -17.76
N GLY A 285 1.94 -5.75 -18.29
CA GLY A 285 0.82 -5.25 -19.08
C GLY A 285 -0.40 -4.84 -18.25
N GLN A 286 -0.38 -5.02 -16.93
CA GLN A 286 -1.52 -4.77 -16.05
C GLN A 286 -1.83 -3.28 -15.83
N ALA A 287 -0.91 -2.39 -16.23
CA ALA A 287 -1.14 -0.95 -16.25
C ALA A 287 -1.54 -0.41 -17.64
N SER A 288 -1.82 -1.29 -18.61
CA SER A 288 -2.26 -0.89 -19.96
C SER A 288 -3.76 -0.61 -20.03
N LEU A 289 -4.18 0.20 -21.01
CA LEU A 289 -5.59 0.44 -21.28
C LEU A 289 -6.35 -0.85 -21.59
N GLU A 290 -5.79 -1.71 -22.45
CA GLU A 290 -6.37 -3.00 -22.84
C GLU A 290 -6.71 -3.85 -21.61
N TYR A 291 -5.72 -4.10 -20.74
CA TYR A 291 -5.92 -4.91 -19.53
C TYR A 291 -6.98 -4.31 -18.60
N VAL A 292 -6.93 -3.01 -18.38
CA VAL A 292 -7.85 -2.34 -17.45
C VAL A 292 -9.27 -2.32 -18.02
N ALA A 293 -9.44 -2.03 -19.31
CA ALA A 293 -10.74 -2.07 -19.98
C ALA A 293 -11.37 -3.46 -19.92
N ASP A 294 -10.59 -4.52 -20.15
CA ASP A 294 -11.07 -5.89 -20.03
C ASP A 294 -11.61 -6.16 -18.61
N CYS A 295 -10.88 -5.76 -17.56
CA CYS A 295 -11.36 -5.91 -16.18
C CYS A 295 -12.72 -5.23 -15.95
N PHE A 296 -12.96 -4.05 -16.54
CA PHE A 296 -14.24 -3.35 -16.40
C PHE A 296 -15.35 -3.95 -17.25
N HIS A 297 -15.06 -4.51 -18.43
CA HIS A 297 -16.06 -5.16 -19.27
C HIS A 297 -16.66 -6.40 -18.58
N PHE A 298 -15.86 -7.18 -17.85
CA PHE A 298 -16.36 -8.33 -17.09
C PHE A 298 -17.26 -7.97 -15.89
N THR A 299 -17.28 -6.71 -15.44
CA THR A 299 -18.11 -6.28 -14.30
C THR A 299 -19.49 -5.75 -14.67
N LYS A 300 -19.79 -5.59 -15.98
CA LYS A 300 -21.06 -5.03 -16.47
C LYS A 300 -22.06 -6.06 -17.00
N GLU A 301 -21.71 -7.34 -17.03
CA GLU A 301 -22.60 -8.46 -17.40
C GLU A 301 -23.21 -9.12 -16.16
#